data_AF-A0A0W0WE04-F1
#
_entry.id   AF-A0A0W0WE04-F1
#
_cell.length_a   1.000
_cell.length_b   1.000
_cell.length_c   1.000
_cell.angle_alpha   90.00
_cell.angle_beta   90.00
_cell.angle_gamma   90.00
#
_symmetry.space_group_name_H-M   'P 1'
#
loop_
_entity.id
_entity.type
_entity.pdbx_description
1 polymer ?
#
loop_
_entity_poly.entity_id
_entity_poly.type
_entity_poly.pdbx_seq_one_letter_code
_entity_poly.pdbx_strand_id
1 'polypeptide(L)'
;MKLLPFKASHIASIGVELEFQIIDTNSYILASRAKDLIRALKETHYQKLIKPEITQSMIEINTSIHDSPMTLLKELFELQAILLAIAAGAKVNFCGGGTHPFQKWTMQKIFPTQRYKKISHTFRYLT
;
A
#
# COMPACT_ATOMS: atom_id res chain seq x y z
N MET A 1 -26.33 -7.09 -12.32
CA MET A 1 -25.13 -7.46 -11.52
C MET A 1 -25.26 -8.90 -11.08
N LYS A 2 -24.22 -9.72 -11.22
CA LYS A 2 -24.23 -11.11 -10.73
C LYS A 2 -23.92 -11.07 -9.23
N LEU A 3 -24.85 -11.49 -8.39
CA LEU A 3 -24.62 -11.62 -6.94
C LEU A 3 -23.58 -12.71 -6.71
N LEU A 4 -22.49 -12.37 -6.00
CA LEU A 4 -21.51 -13.34 -5.57
C LEU A 4 -22.06 -14.12 -4.37
N PRO A 5 -21.90 -15.45 -4.32
CA PRO A 5 -22.32 -16.22 -3.16
C PRO A 5 -21.49 -15.82 -1.93
N PHE A 6 -22.14 -15.76 -0.76
CA PHE A 6 -21.46 -15.48 0.50
C PHE A 6 -20.51 -16.64 0.85
N LYS A 7 -19.22 -16.35 1.01
CA LYS A 7 -18.23 -17.33 1.46
C LYS A 7 -18.17 -17.31 2.98
N ALA A 8 -18.55 -18.41 3.62
CA ALA A 8 -18.45 -18.54 5.07
C ALA A 8 -17.00 -18.35 5.54
N SER A 9 -16.82 -17.57 6.61
CA SER A 9 -15.55 -17.32 7.29
C SER A 9 -15.52 -18.03 8.65
N HIS A 10 -14.33 -18.24 9.19
CA HIS A 10 -14.20 -18.67 10.58
C HIS A 10 -14.73 -17.58 11.53
N ILE A 11 -15.27 -18.01 12.68
CA ILE A 11 -15.80 -17.08 13.69
C ILE A 11 -14.65 -16.20 14.19
N ALA A 12 -14.87 -14.89 14.15
CA ALA A 12 -13.93 -13.88 14.66
C ALA A 12 -12.53 -13.87 13.99
N SER A 13 -12.40 -14.39 12.76
CA SER A 13 -11.18 -14.21 11.97
C SER A 13 -10.98 -12.75 11.55
N ILE A 14 -9.74 -12.26 11.55
CA ILE A 14 -9.39 -10.85 11.31
C ILE A 14 -8.32 -10.76 10.22
N GLY A 15 -8.46 -9.76 9.34
CA GLY A 15 -7.41 -9.29 8.44
C GLY A 15 -7.37 -7.77 8.48
N VAL A 16 -6.19 -7.19 8.26
CA VAL A 16 -5.95 -5.74 8.30
C VAL A 16 -5.29 -5.29 7.00
N GLU A 17 -5.76 -4.17 6.49
CA GLU A 17 -5.13 -3.44 5.39
C GLU A 17 -4.65 -2.10 5.93
N LEU A 18 -3.39 -1.74 5.67
CA LEU A 18 -2.81 -0.44 6.04
C LEU A 18 -2.18 0.21 4.80
N GLU A 19 -2.60 1.44 4.54
CA GLU A 19 -1.99 2.30 3.54
C GLU A 19 -0.95 3.21 4.19
N PHE A 20 0.22 3.27 3.56
CA PHE A 20 1.32 4.12 3.96
C PHE A 20 1.65 5.12 2.86
N GLN A 21 2.00 6.32 3.30
CA GLN A 21 2.58 7.36 2.48
C GLN A 21 4.09 7.14 2.38
N ILE A 22 4.64 7.22 1.18
CA ILE A 22 6.06 7.13 0.88
C ILE A 22 6.63 8.54 0.90
N ILE A 23 7.60 8.80 1.77
CA ILE A 23 8.21 10.12 1.96
C ILE A 23 9.70 10.08 1.61
N ASP A 24 10.20 11.14 1.00
CA ASP A 24 11.63 11.34 0.80
C ASP A 24 12.33 11.61 2.14
N THR A 25 13.49 10.99 2.39
CA THR A 25 14.17 11.09 3.70
C THR A 25 14.77 12.47 3.99
N ASN A 26 14.96 13.30 2.97
CA ASN A 26 15.62 14.61 3.13
C ASN A 26 14.57 15.72 3.21
N SER A 27 13.58 15.69 2.31
CA SER A 27 12.57 16.73 2.18
C SER A 27 11.27 16.43 2.95
N TYR A 28 11.03 15.17 3.33
CA TYR A 28 9.77 14.70 3.92
C TYR A 28 8.53 14.99 3.06
N ILE A 29 8.72 15.13 1.75
CA ILE A 29 7.66 15.30 0.75
C ILE A 29 7.28 13.92 0.21
N LEU A 30 6.03 13.74 -0.24
CA LEU A 30 5.60 12.49 -0.86
C LEU A 30 6.44 12.16 -2.10
N ALA A 31 7.02 10.96 -2.10
CA ALA A 31 7.93 10.47 -3.13
C ALA A 31 7.22 9.43 -4.01
N SER A 32 7.22 9.65 -5.34
CA SER A 32 6.65 8.71 -6.30
C SER A 32 7.55 7.48 -6.54
N ARG A 33 7.66 6.59 -5.55
CA ARG A 33 8.61 5.46 -5.54
C ARG A 33 7.97 4.08 -5.41
N ALA A 34 6.64 3.98 -5.32
CA ALA A 34 5.94 2.70 -5.19
C ALA A 34 6.34 1.66 -6.25
N LYS A 35 6.58 2.08 -7.50
CA LYS A 35 7.03 1.17 -8.57
C LYS A 35 8.36 0.48 -8.27
N ASP A 36 9.31 1.25 -7.74
CA ASP A 36 10.65 0.75 -7.45
C ASP A 36 10.60 -0.22 -6.29
N LEU A 37 9.83 0.14 -5.25
CA LEU A 37 9.64 -0.69 -4.06
C LEU A 37 8.93 -2.02 -4.40
N ILE A 38 7.85 -1.98 -5.19
CA ILE A 38 7.14 -3.19 -5.61
C ILE A 38 8.02 -4.07 -6.51
N ARG A 39 8.87 -3.46 -7.36
CA ARG A 39 9.84 -4.20 -8.16
C ARG A 39 10.90 -4.89 -7.29
N ALA A 40 11.33 -4.28 -6.19
CA ALA A 40 12.27 -4.90 -5.26
C ALA A 40 11.69 -6.14 -4.55
N LEU A 41 10.36 -6.25 -4.47
CA LEU A 41 9.66 -7.39 -3.88
C LEU A 41 9.34 -8.49 -4.90
N LYS A 42 9.67 -8.30 -6.18
CA LYS A 42 9.39 -9.28 -7.24
C LYS A 42 10.02 -10.62 -6.86
N GLU A 43 9.29 -11.71 -7.06
CA GLU A 43 9.74 -13.09 -6.78
C GLU A 43 9.84 -13.44 -5.27
N THR A 44 9.45 -12.52 -4.39
CA THR A 44 9.23 -12.82 -2.96
C THR A 44 7.77 -13.15 -2.67
N HIS A 45 7.50 -13.90 -1.60
CA HIS A 45 6.12 -14.18 -1.18
C HIS A 45 5.37 -12.91 -0.72
N TYR A 46 6.10 -11.88 -0.29
CA TYR A 46 5.55 -10.60 0.17
C TYR A 46 4.91 -9.77 -0.94
N GLN A 47 5.18 -10.06 -2.22
CA GLN A 47 4.53 -9.39 -3.35
C GLN A 47 3.00 -9.51 -3.33
N LYS A 48 2.46 -10.55 -2.67
CA LYS A 48 0.99 -10.73 -2.53
C LYS A 48 0.41 -9.88 -1.40
N LEU A 49 1.21 -9.59 -0.38
CA LEU A 49 0.81 -8.88 0.83
C LEU A 49 1.05 -7.37 0.69
N ILE A 50 2.10 -6.97 -0.02
CA ILE A 50 2.46 -5.57 -0.24
C ILE A 50 2.11 -5.17 -1.67
N LYS A 51 1.20 -4.20 -1.81
CA LYS A 51 0.61 -3.79 -3.10
C LYS A 51 0.81 -2.29 -3.35
N PRO A 52 0.86 -1.87 -4.62
CA PRO A 52 0.77 -0.46 -4.95
C PRO A 52 -0.65 0.06 -4.75
N GLU A 53 -0.78 1.30 -4.28
CA GLU A 53 -2.08 1.98 -4.30
C GLU A 53 -2.29 2.84 -5.57
N ILE A 54 -3.37 3.62 -5.64
CA ILE A 54 -3.75 4.44 -6.78
C ILE A 54 -2.67 5.47 -7.13
N THR A 55 -1.96 5.99 -6.14
CA THR A 55 -0.83 6.92 -6.33
C THR A 55 0.51 6.20 -6.21
N GLN A 56 1.51 6.71 -6.91
CA GLN A 56 2.89 6.20 -6.82
C GLN A 56 3.60 6.60 -5.53
N SER A 57 2.98 7.44 -4.70
CA SER A 57 3.50 7.82 -3.39
C SER A 57 2.84 7.08 -2.25
N MET A 58 2.02 6.09 -2.54
CA MET A 58 1.38 5.25 -1.54
C MET A 58 1.69 3.78 -1.79
N ILE A 59 1.73 3.03 -0.69
CA ILE A 59 1.87 1.58 -0.70
C ILE A 59 0.90 1.01 0.33
N GLU A 60 0.36 -0.17 0.05
CA GLU A 60 -0.59 -0.86 0.90
C GLU A 60 0.05 -2.16 1.39
N ILE A 61 -0.14 -2.49 2.67
CA ILE A 61 0.09 -3.85 3.18
C ILE A 61 -1.25 -4.48 3.54
N ASN A 62 -1.38 -5.76 3.23
CA ASN A 62 -2.53 -6.57 3.55
C ASN A 62 -2.04 -7.79 4.30
N THR A 63 -2.55 -8.00 5.50
CA THR A 63 -2.24 -9.19 6.28
C THR A 63 -2.94 -10.41 5.70
N SER A 64 -2.45 -11.58 6.08
CA SER A 64 -3.20 -12.82 6.00
C SER A 64 -4.43 -12.77 6.92
N ILE A 65 -5.28 -13.79 6.82
CA ILE A 65 -6.38 -13.99 7.77
C ILE A 65 -5.82 -14.65 9.03
N HIS A 66 -6.12 -14.08 10.19
CA HIS A 66 -5.68 -14.55 11.49
C HIS A 66 -6.86 -14.85 12.42
N ASP A 67 -6.68 -15.83 13.30
CA ASP A 67 -7.64 -16.15 14.37
C ASP A 67 -7.29 -15.45 15.70
N SER A 68 -6.17 -14.70 15.75
CA SER A 68 -5.70 -14.00 16.94
C SER A 68 -5.04 -12.65 16.61
N PRO A 69 -5.33 -11.59 17.39
CA PRO A 69 -4.63 -10.32 17.29
C PRO A 69 -3.11 -10.44 17.48
N MET A 70 -2.64 -11.42 18.26
CA MET A 70 -1.20 -11.60 18.51
C MET A 70 -0.46 -12.10 17.26
N THR A 71 -1.05 -13.05 16.53
CA THR A 71 -0.47 -13.55 15.28
C THR A 71 -0.52 -12.49 14.18
N LEU A 72 -1.60 -11.69 14.15
CA LEU A 72 -1.75 -10.56 13.25
C LEU A 72 -0.68 -9.49 13.50
N LEU A 73 -0.48 -9.11 14.76
CA LEU A 73 0.52 -8.12 15.15
C LEU A 73 1.93 -8.56 14.75
N LYS A 74 2.23 -9.85 14.88
CA LYS A 74 3.51 -10.42 14.43
C LYS A 74 3.71 -10.25 12.93
N GLU A 75 2.72 -10.59 12.11
CA GLU A 75 2.81 -10.42 10.65
C GLU A 75 2.95 -8.93 10.27
N LEU A 76 2.25 -8.03 10.97
CA LEU A 76 2.40 -6.58 10.75
C LEU A 76 3.84 -6.10 11.00
N PHE A 77 4.49 -6.56 12.07
CA PHE A 77 5.89 -6.22 12.32
C PHE A 77 6.85 -6.82 11.28
N GLU A 78 6.58 -8.04 10.80
CA GLU A 78 7.34 -8.65 9.70
C GLU A 78 7.22 -7.82 8.41
N LEU A 79 6.00 -7.47 8.02
CA LEU A 79 5.71 -6.63 6.85
C LEU A 79 6.34 -5.24 6.97
N GLN A 80 6.29 -4.63 8.16
CA GLN A 80 6.96 -3.36 8.44
C GLN A 80 8.48 -3.47 8.27
N ALA A 81 9.11 -4.51 8.82
CA ALA A 81 10.55 -4.70 8.71
C ALA A 81 11.00 -4.84 7.25
N ILE A 82 10.20 -5.53 6.43
CA ILE A 82 10.47 -5.70 4.99
C ILE A 82 10.34 -4.37 4.25
N LEU A 83 9.29 -3.60 4.54
CA LEU A 83 9.11 -2.26 3.98
C LEU A 83 10.33 -1.38 4.29
N LEU A 84 10.77 -1.34 5.55
CA LEU A 84 11.95 -0.57 5.95
C LEU A 84 13.22 -1.03 5.24
N ALA A 85 13.40 -2.34 5.05
CA ALA A 85 14.55 -2.90 4.33
C ALA A 85 14.58 -2.46 2.86
N ILE A 86 13.45 -2.51 2.15
CA ILE A 86 13.39 -2.08 0.74
C ILE A 86 13.51 -0.55 0.60
N ALA A 87 13.05 0.21 1.60
CA ALA A 87 13.10 1.66 1.60
C ALA A 87 14.52 2.21 1.83
N ALA A 88 15.33 1.49 2.63
CA ALA A 88 16.73 1.85 2.87
C ALA A 88 17.54 1.97 1.57
N GLY A 89 17.35 1.04 0.62
CA GLY A 89 18.00 1.08 -0.70
C GLY A 89 17.48 2.19 -1.62
N ALA A 90 16.36 2.81 -1.28
CA ALA A 90 15.65 3.78 -2.11
C ALA A 90 15.72 5.24 -1.58
N LYS A 91 16.34 5.51 -0.42
CA LYS A 91 16.34 6.83 0.23
C LYS A 91 14.93 7.39 0.47
N VAL A 92 14.01 6.50 0.85
CA VAL A 92 12.65 6.88 1.25
C VAL A 92 12.34 6.30 2.62
N ASN A 93 11.27 6.78 3.23
CA ASN A 93 10.68 6.21 4.44
C ASN A 93 9.16 6.17 4.29
N PHE A 94 8.46 5.69 5.31
CA PHE A 94 7.00 5.63 5.34
C PHE A 94 6.43 6.43 6.50
N CYS A 95 5.25 7.00 6.29
CA CYS A 95 4.42 7.51 7.37
C CYS A 95 2.96 7.07 7.18
N GLY A 96 2.24 7.00 8.29
CA GLY A 96 0.78 6.84 8.28
C GLY A 96 0.07 8.18 8.13
N GLY A 97 -1.22 8.18 8.44
CA GLY A 97 -2.09 9.36 8.38
C GLY A 97 -2.89 9.43 7.10
N GLY A 98 -4.14 9.90 7.20
CA GLY A 98 -5.08 9.92 6.07
C GLY A 98 -4.75 10.98 5.01
N THR A 99 -3.90 11.96 5.30
CA THR A 99 -3.48 12.98 4.34
C THR A 99 -2.10 13.51 4.71
N HIS A 100 -1.27 13.81 3.71
CA HIS A 100 0.03 14.45 3.92
C HIS A 100 -0.16 15.96 4.19
N PRO A 101 0.41 16.52 5.28
CA PRO A 101 0.09 17.88 5.74
C PRO A 101 0.38 19.00 4.74
N PHE A 102 1.35 18.80 3.84
CA PHE A 102 1.83 19.85 2.94
C PHE A 102 1.67 19.51 1.45
N GLN A 103 1.12 18.34 1.11
CA GLN A 103 1.09 17.89 -0.28
C GLN A 103 -0.19 18.30 -1.00
N LYS A 104 -0.05 18.83 -2.22
CA LYS A 104 -1.16 19.04 -3.15
C LYS A 104 -1.39 17.80 -4.01
N TRP A 105 -2.66 17.45 -4.21
CA TRP A 105 -3.08 16.29 -5.01
C TRP A 105 -2.58 16.34 -6.46
N THR A 106 -2.53 17.52 -7.06
CA THR A 106 -2.06 17.74 -8.45
C THR A 106 -0.61 17.35 -8.69
N MET A 107 0.18 17.14 -7.64
CA MET A 107 1.58 16.71 -7.73
C MET A 107 1.73 15.18 -7.71
N GLN A 108 0.63 14.44 -7.55
CA GLN A 108 0.64 12.98 -7.45
C GLN A 108 0.66 12.31 -8.83
N LYS A 109 1.50 11.28 -8.95
CA LYS A 109 1.52 10.42 -10.13
C LYS A 109 0.65 9.19 -9.89
N ILE A 110 -0.28 8.91 -10.80
CA ILE A 110 -1.08 7.68 -10.73
C ILE A 110 -0.22 6.46 -11.01
N PHE A 111 -0.43 5.38 -10.26
CA PHE A 111 0.23 4.11 -10.49
C PHE A 111 -0.28 3.45 -11.79
N PRO A 112 0.59 2.93 -12.68
CA PRO A 112 0.23 2.63 -14.07
C PRO A 112 -0.48 1.28 -14.24
N THR A 113 -1.55 1.02 -13.51
CA THR A 113 -2.44 -0.12 -13.79
C THR A 113 -3.63 0.36 -14.63
N GLN A 114 -4.17 -0.51 -15.49
CA GLN A 114 -5.37 -0.17 -16.27
C GLN A 114 -6.56 0.19 -15.38
N ARG A 115 -6.70 -0.49 -14.23
CA ARG A 115 -7.74 -0.22 -13.23
C ARG A 115 -7.66 1.21 -12.71
N TYR A 116 -6.49 1.66 -12.26
CA TYR A 116 -6.34 3.01 -11.70
C TYR A 116 -6.49 4.11 -12.76
N LYS A 117 -6.03 3.88 -13.99
CA LYS A 117 -6.29 4.79 -15.12
C LYS A 117 -7.78 4.96 -15.40
N LYS A 118 -8.56 3.87 -15.36
CA LYS A 118 -10.00 3.91 -15.57
C LYS A 118 -10.72 4.68 -14.45
N ILE A 119 -10.32 4.47 -13.20
CA ILE A 119 -10.83 5.22 -12.04
C ILE A 119 -10.52 6.72 -12.21
N SER A 120 -9.28 7.06 -12.55
CA SER A 120 -8.88 8.45 -12.81
C SER A 120 -9.73 9.13 -13.88
N HIS A 121 -9.92 8.47 -15.01
CA HIS A 121 -10.74 8.98 -16.11
C HIS A 121 -12.22 9.13 -15.74
N THR A 122 -12.74 8.24 -14.89
CA THR A 122 -14.15 8.27 -14.47
C THR A 122 -14.43 9.46 -13.55
N PHE A 123 -13.54 9.74 -12.60
CA PHE A 123 -13.75 10.82 -11.61
C PHE A 123 -13.24 12.19 -12.06
N ARG A 124 -12.55 12.31 -13.21
CA ARG A 124 -12.15 13.54 -13.94
C ARG A 124 -11.35 14.62 -13.19
N TYR A 125 -11.18 14.53 -11.86
CA TYR A 125 -10.30 15.39 -11.04
C TYR A 125 -8.95 14.72 -10.72
N LEU A 126 -8.69 13.57 -11.35
CA LEU A 126 -7.51 12.73 -11.15
C LEU A 126 -6.52 12.85 -12.32
N THR A 127 -6.65 13.90 -13.14
CA THR A 127 -5.78 14.23 -14.28
C THR A 127 -5.26 15.63 -14.16
#